data_AF-A0A701VEK6-F1
#
_entry.id   AF-A0A701VEK6-F1
#
_cell.length_a   1.000
_cell.length_b   1.000
_cell.length_c   1.000
_cell.angle_alpha   90.00
_cell.angle_beta   90.00
_cell.angle_gamma   90.00
#
_symmetry.space_group_name_H-M   'P 1'
#
loop_
_entity.id
_entity.type
_entity.pdbx_description
1 polymer ?
#
loop_
_entity_poly.entity_id
_entity_poly.type
_entity_poly.pdbx_seq_one_letter_code
_entity_poly.pdbx_strand_id
1 'polypeptide(L)'
;NGATLNSTTLTGGNVTVSGTVGVADGKGLDINAATLNATSGNITLTGSLTAGGAGYGAHVYGGSSFKAMENITITGHAMDGQDGALNLDGNTFSAKNTVLNGTTDRNNTGVKVGGTVSVTQGNLSISGTAKRINSAANVTGVVSVSDLNITVSSGALNITGKVNDTGNNANNATTSTGLKLANATLNATNVSLSGGLTGGKNGTGASLTNTTINATTGNITLNGTATAGGGAGVSLTSGNMTATSGNISVTGTGLDSANGALQVNGGNFSAQNTVLEGTANRNNVGANLTGNINVTQGNLAVTGTVKRTNDGPYRGLTASNLNISVKGGSLSMAGCITNEQTSGLKPVALTLTNTNLSATDVRLSGIVESGGTGLSLTNTMINATTGNATLSATVANGSALVVSGGNITAGKDISLNGTATAGTGSGVSLSGTNMT
;
A
#
# COMPACT_ATOMS: atom_id res chain seq x y z
N ASN A 1 14.51 6.38 -33.56
CA ASN A 1 14.58 7.07 -32.24
C ASN A 1 14.28 8.54 -32.45
N GLY A 2 13.64 9.20 -31.48
CA GLY A 2 13.49 10.66 -31.49
C GLY A 2 14.81 11.35 -31.14
N ALA A 3 15.38 11.00 -29.99
CA ALA A 3 16.71 11.45 -29.56
C ALA A 3 17.49 10.31 -28.88
N THR A 4 18.82 10.34 -28.99
CA THR A 4 19.70 9.35 -28.36
C THR A 4 20.95 10.02 -27.82
N LEU A 5 21.26 9.77 -26.54
CA LEU A 5 22.51 10.17 -25.89
C LEU A 5 23.19 8.90 -25.39
N ASN A 6 24.35 8.58 -25.95
CA ASN A 6 25.11 7.39 -25.54
C ASN A 6 26.51 7.82 -25.14
N SER A 7 26.87 7.58 -23.87
CA SER A 7 28.18 7.94 -23.32
C SER A 7 28.53 9.42 -23.56
N THR A 8 27.49 10.28 -23.47
CA THR A 8 27.58 11.70 -23.85
C THR A 8 27.65 12.58 -22.61
N THR A 9 28.43 13.66 -22.68
CA THR A 9 28.46 14.71 -21.65
C THR A 9 27.87 16.00 -22.19
N LEU A 10 26.84 16.54 -21.53
CA LEU A 10 26.29 17.86 -21.82
C LEU A 10 26.45 18.77 -20.60
N THR A 11 26.96 19.98 -20.82
CA THR A 11 27.10 21.01 -19.78
C THR A 11 26.56 22.34 -20.29
N GLY A 12 25.80 23.05 -19.45
CA GLY A 12 25.27 24.37 -19.77
C GLY A 12 24.56 25.00 -18.58
N GLY A 13 24.06 26.23 -18.72
CA GLY A 13 23.27 26.86 -17.67
C GLY A 13 22.00 26.06 -17.34
N ASN A 14 21.27 25.67 -18.39
CA ASN A 14 20.23 24.63 -18.37
C ASN A 14 20.60 23.54 -19.38
N VAL A 15 20.07 22.32 -19.19
CA VAL A 15 20.17 21.24 -20.18
C VAL A 15 18.76 20.78 -20.54
N THR A 16 18.39 20.86 -21.81
CA THR A 16 17.09 20.39 -22.29
C THR A 16 17.29 19.42 -23.44
N VAL A 17 16.66 18.25 -23.36
CA VAL A 17 16.65 17.25 -24.44
C VAL A 17 15.22 16.78 -24.67
N SER A 18 14.78 16.77 -25.93
CA SER A 18 13.47 16.28 -26.32
C SER A 18 13.58 15.33 -27.50
N GLY A 19 12.82 14.23 -27.48
CA GLY A 19 12.73 13.29 -28.58
C GLY A 19 11.31 12.76 -28.75
N THR A 20 10.75 12.85 -29.95
CA THR A 20 9.44 12.31 -30.31
C THR A 20 9.59 11.32 -31.46
N VAL A 21 8.86 10.20 -31.39
CA VAL A 21 8.85 9.18 -32.43
C VAL A 21 7.42 8.73 -32.73
N GLY A 22 7.08 8.67 -34.02
CA GLY A 22 5.74 8.31 -34.52
C GLY A 22 5.66 6.95 -35.21
N VAL A 23 6.66 6.09 -35.01
CA VAL A 23 6.66 4.71 -35.54
C VAL A 23 6.48 3.71 -34.41
N ALA A 24 5.83 2.59 -34.71
CA ALA A 24 5.64 1.50 -33.76
C ALA A 24 7.00 1.00 -33.23
N ASP A 25 7.03 0.55 -31.98
CA ASP A 25 8.22 0.09 -31.27
C ASP A 25 9.37 1.13 -31.19
N GLY A 26 9.06 2.40 -31.49
CA GLY A 26 10.04 3.49 -31.49
C GLY A 26 10.50 3.87 -30.09
N LYS A 27 11.70 4.46 -30.03
CA LYS A 27 12.27 5.05 -28.81
C LYS A 27 12.14 6.58 -28.87
N GLY A 28 11.37 7.19 -27.98
CA GLY A 28 11.24 8.65 -27.93
C GLY A 28 12.57 9.30 -27.57
N LEU A 29 13.04 9.06 -26.34
CA LEU A 29 14.33 9.48 -25.81
C LEU A 29 15.07 8.27 -25.21
N ASP A 30 16.29 8.00 -25.68
CA ASP A 30 17.14 6.89 -25.22
C ASP A 30 18.45 7.45 -24.65
N ILE A 31 18.69 7.30 -23.34
CA ILE A 31 19.88 7.82 -22.66
C ILE A 31 20.62 6.67 -21.98
N ASN A 32 21.86 6.45 -22.41
CA ASN A 32 22.75 5.42 -21.89
C ASN A 32 24.06 6.01 -21.39
N ALA A 33 24.41 5.74 -20.14
CA ALA A 33 25.69 6.13 -19.53
C ALA A 33 26.07 7.61 -19.77
N ALA A 34 25.07 8.51 -19.75
CA ALA A 34 25.29 9.93 -20.03
C ALA A 34 25.54 10.74 -18.76
N THR A 35 26.29 11.83 -18.89
CA THR A 35 26.51 12.82 -17.83
C THR A 35 25.91 14.16 -18.23
N LEU A 36 24.94 14.65 -17.46
CA LEU A 36 24.29 15.93 -17.72
C LEU A 36 24.53 16.89 -16.56
N ASN A 37 25.02 18.09 -16.84
CA ASN A 37 25.39 19.08 -15.83
C ASN A 37 24.80 20.46 -16.13
N ALA A 38 23.76 20.85 -15.39
CA ALA A 38 23.21 22.20 -15.43
C ALA A 38 23.86 23.08 -14.35
N THR A 39 24.69 24.04 -14.75
CA THR A 39 25.56 24.81 -13.85
C THR A 39 24.83 25.90 -13.08
N SER A 40 23.67 26.35 -13.55
CA SER A 40 22.91 27.45 -12.93
C SER A 40 21.40 27.24 -12.92
N GLY A 41 20.92 26.09 -13.40
CA GLY A 41 19.50 25.90 -13.67
C GLY A 41 19.05 24.45 -13.61
N ASN A 42 18.18 24.08 -14.54
CA ASN A 42 17.46 22.80 -14.56
C ASN A 42 17.98 21.84 -15.62
N ILE A 43 17.68 20.56 -15.43
CA ILE A 43 17.72 19.54 -16.47
C ILE A 43 16.28 19.13 -16.80
N THR A 44 15.89 19.23 -18.07
CA THR A 44 14.56 18.81 -18.55
C THR A 44 14.69 17.83 -19.70
N LEU A 45 14.20 16.62 -19.50
CA LEU A 45 14.28 15.51 -20.47
C LEU A 45 12.86 15.06 -20.83
N THR A 46 12.53 15.09 -22.11
CA THR A 46 11.21 14.68 -22.60
C THR A 46 11.34 13.66 -23.70
N GLY A 47 10.66 12.52 -23.55
CA GLY A 47 10.58 11.49 -24.56
C GLY A 47 9.13 11.12 -24.85
N SER A 48 8.73 11.06 -26.12
CA SER A 48 7.37 10.71 -26.53
C SER A 48 7.35 9.66 -27.64
N LEU A 49 6.56 8.60 -27.44
CA LEU A 49 6.20 7.61 -28.45
C LEU A 49 4.70 7.76 -28.77
N THR A 50 4.39 8.23 -29.98
CA THR A 50 2.99 8.53 -30.39
C THR A 50 2.34 7.42 -31.20
N ALA A 51 3.05 6.32 -31.46
CA ALA A 51 2.49 5.12 -32.09
C ALA A 51 2.48 3.96 -31.08
N GLY A 52 1.56 3.01 -31.25
CA GLY A 52 1.49 1.83 -30.38
C GLY A 52 2.68 0.89 -30.57
N GLY A 53 2.94 0.01 -29.60
CA GLY A 53 4.02 -0.98 -29.65
C GLY A 53 4.82 -1.17 -28.36
N ALA A 54 5.93 -1.88 -28.47
CA ALA A 54 6.85 -2.28 -27.40
C ALA A 54 7.83 -1.18 -26.97
N GLY A 55 7.78 -0.01 -27.61
CA GLY A 55 8.71 1.08 -27.35
C GLY A 55 8.46 1.81 -26.03
N TYR A 56 9.14 2.95 -25.86
CA TYR A 56 9.08 3.79 -24.66
C TYR A 56 9.12 5.27 -25.02
N GLY A 57 8.55 6.08 -24.14
CA GLY A 57 8.67 7.53 -24.19
C GLY A 57 10.10 7.94 -23.88
N ALA A 58 10.57 7.65 -22.67
CA ALA A 58 11.94 7.90 -22.26
C ALA A 58 12.55 6.67 -21.55
N HIS A 59 13.81 6.37 -21.86
CA HIS A 59 14.59 5.34 -21.17
C HIS A 59 15.92 5.94 -20.73
N VAL A 60 16.25 5.79 -19.45
CA VAL A 60 17.51 6.29 -18.87
C VAL A 60 18.17 5.17 -18.08
N TYR A 61 19.35 4.76 -18.51
CA TYR A 61 20.03 3.59 -18.00
C TYR A 61 21.56 3.71 -18.07
N GLY A 62 22.23 2.63 -17.69
CA GLY A 62 23.69 2.49 -17.82
C GLY A 62 24.47 3.33 -16.83
N GLY A 63 23.91 3.64 -15.66
CA GLY A 63 24.58 4.44 -14.64
C GLY A 63 24.63 5.94 -14.99
N SER A 64 23.66 6.45 -15.73
CA SER A 64 23.62 7.87 -16.10
C SER A 64 23.59 8.77 -14.86
N SER A 65 24.26 9.92 -14.93
CA SER A 65 24.48 10.83 -13.79
C SER A 65 24.09 12.26 -14.13
N PHE A 66 23.07 12.79 -13.46
CA PHE A 66 22.53 14.13 -13.73
C PHE A 66 22.69 15.05 -12.51
N LYS A 67 23.23 16.24 -12.75
CA LYS A 67 23.43 17.28 -11.75
C LYS A 67 22.78 18.59 -12.19
N ALA A 68 21.93 19.14 -11.35
CA ALA A 68 21.30 20.44 -11.54
C ALA A 68 21.30 21.24 -10.23
N MET A 69 21.26 22.57 -10.33
CA MET A 69 21.17 23.43 -9.14
C MET A 69 19.75 23.48 -8.56
N GLU A 70 18.75 23.35 -9.44
CA GLU A 70 17.33 23.47 -9.07
C GLU A 70 16.62 22.13 -9.23
N ASN A 71 16.17 21.78 -10.45
CA ASN A 71 15.36 20.59 -10.68
C ASN A 71 15.92 19.72 -11.80
N ILE A 72 15.71 18.41 -11.66
CA ILE A 72 15.82 17.43 -12.73
C ILE A 72 14.42 16.90 -13.01
N THR A 73 13.93 17.07 -14.22
CA THR A 73 12.61 16.58 -14.65
C THR A 73 12.77 15.65 -15.84
N ILE A 74 12.25 14.42 -15.72
CA ILE A 74 12.21 13.44 -16.80
C ILE A 74 10.77 13.06 -17.06
N THR A 75 10.31 13.24 -18.29
CA THR A 75 8.95 12.91 -18.70
C THR A 75 8.98 11.93 -19.86
N GLY A 76 8.42 10.75 -19.64
CA GLY A 76 8.15 9.75 -20.66
C GLY A 76 6.65 9.69 -20.97
N HIS A 77 6.30 9.83 -22.23
CA HIS A 77 4.94 9.61 -22.73
C HIS A 77 4.98 8.48 -23.77
N ALA A 78 4.06 7.53 -23.67
CA ALA A 78 3.91 6.48 -24.67
C ALA A 78 2.44 6.23 -24.97
N MET A 79 2.13 5.95 -26.23
CA MET A 79 0.82 5.45 -26.62
C MET A 79 0.54 4.12 -25.92
N ASP A 80 1.42 3.12 -26.15
CA ASP A 80 1.47 1.87 -25.41
C ASP A 80 2.81 1.81 -24.66
N GLY A 81 2.81 1.64 -23.34
CA GLY A 81 4.06 1.63 -22.55
C GLY A 81 4.47 0.23 -22.11
N GLN A 82 4.70 -0.67 -23.06
CA GLN A 82 5.04 -2.07 -22.73
C GLN A 82 6.30 -2.16 -21.87
N ASP A 83 7.32 -1.35 -22.18
CA ASP A 83 8.53 -1.21 -21.38
C ASP A 83 8.50 -0.03 -20.39
N GLY A 84 7.31 0.53 -20.15
CA GLY A 84 7.14 1.77 -19.40
C GLY A 84 7.16 2.99 -20.31
N ALA A 85 6.23 3.92 -20.13
CA ALA A 85 6.35 5.22 -20.79
C ALA A 85 7.63 5.95 -20.35
N LEU A 86 7.97 5.81 -19.07
CA LEU A 86 9.31 6.08 -18.55
C LEU A 86 9.92 4.79 -18.02
N ASN A 87 11.10 4.44 -18.51
CA ASN A 87 11.92 3.33 -18.03
C ASN A 87 13.21 3.87 -17.40
N LEU A 88 13.49 3.49 -16.17
CA LEU A 88 14.65 3.93 -15.40
C LEU A 88 15.37 2.72 -14.83
N ASP A 89 16.65 2.58 -15.13
CA ASP A 89 17.47 1.49 -14.59
C ASP A 89 18.87 1.97 -14.19
N GLY A 90 19.09 2.10 -12.87
CA GLY A 90 20.41 2.42 -12.33
C GLY A 90 20.92 3.82 -12.68
N ASN A 91 20.59 4.84 -11.87
CA ASN A 91 20.92 6.25 -12.16
C ASN A 91 21.30 7.05 -10.91
N THR A 92 22.06 8.12 -11.09
CA THR A 92 22.39 9.09 -10.02
C THR A 92 21.85 10.47 -10.34
N PHE A 93 21.19 11.09 -9.35
CA PHE A 93 20.64 12.43 -9.44
C PHE A 93 21.16 13.32 -8.30
N SER A 94 21.40 14.59 -8.62
CA SER A 94 21.80 15.63 -7.66
C SER A 94 21.08 16.92 -8.02
N ALA A 95 20.02 17.26 -7.29
CA ALA A 95 19.26 18.52 -7.45
C ALA A 95 18.45 18.81 -6.17
N LYS A 96 17.77 19.95 -6.07
CA LYS A 96 16.81 20.17 -4.97
C LYS A 96 15.61 19.24 -5.09
N ASN A 97 15.14 19.04 -6.33
CA ASN A 97 14.08 18.07 -6.62
C ASN A 97 14.39 17.29 -7.90
N THR A 98 14.15 15.98 -7.85
CA THR A 98 14.14 15.10 -9.01
C THR A 98 12.71 14.60 -9.22
N VAL A 99 12.16 14.84 -10.41
CA VAL A 99 10.77 14.51 -10.76
C VAL A 99 10.77 13.60 -11.99
N LEU A 100 10.25 12.39 -11.82
CA LEU A 100 10.27 11.32 -12.82
C LEU A 100 8.83 10.93 -13.15
N ASN A 101 8.37 11.27 -14.35
CA ASN A 101 6.98 11.13 -14.78
C ASN A 101 6.85 10.19 -15.98
N GLY A 102 5.96 9.21 -15.89
CA GLY A 102 5.64 8.30 -17.00
C GLY A 102 4.13 8.19 -17.21
N THR A 103 3.67 8.40 -18.44
CA THR A 103 2.23 8.29 -18.78
C THR A 103 2.01 7.41 -20.00
N THR A 104 1.14 6.40 -19.87
CA THR A 104 0.59 5.67 -21.01
C THR A 104 -0.85 6.03 -21.28
N ASP A 105 -1.15 6.28 -22.56
CA ASP A 105 -2.53 6.54 -23.00
C ASP A 105 -3.32 5.26 -23.26
N ARG A 106 -2.63 4.12 -23.40
CA ARG A 106 -3.21 2.80 -23.66
C ARG A 106 -2.40 1.69 -22.98
N ASN A 107 -3.00 1.05 -21.99
CA ASN A 107 -2.54 -0.17 -21.33
C ASN A 107 -1.11 -0.10 -20.76
N ASN A 108 -0.62 -1.25 -20.30
CA ASN A 108 0.75 -1.48 -19.85
C ASN A 108 1.19 -0.54 -18.70
N THR A 109 2.39 0.03 -18.77
CA THR A 109 3.09 0.59 -17.61
C THR A 109 3.38 2.08 -17.77
N GLY A 110 2.99 2.89 -16.78
CA GLY A 110 3.38 4.31 -16.72
C GLY A 110 4.89 4.46 -16.50
N VAL A 111 5.38 4.03 -15.33
CA VAL A 111 6.81 4.04 -14.99
C VAL A 111 7.29 2.63 -14.65
N LYS A 112 8.41 2.23 -15.25
CA LYS A 112 9.20 1.05 -14.90
C LYS A 112 10.49 1.55 -14.24
N VAL A 113 10.80 1.05 -13.04
CA VAL A 113 11.99 1.47 -12.30
C VAL A 113 12.75 0.25 -11.75
N GLY A 114 14.06 0.22 -11.96
CA GLY A 114 14.94 -0.87 -11.54
C GLY A 114 16.35 -0.40 -11.17
N GLY A 115 17.15 -1.35 -10.70
CA GLY A 115 18.54 -1.14 -10.36
C GLY A 115 18.72 -0.21 -9.15
N THR A 116 19.89 0.44 -9.08
CA THR A 116 20.23 1.37 -8.00
C THR A 116 19.99 2.82 -8.42
N VAL A 117 18.99 3.46 -7.83
CA VAL A 117 18.70 4.88 -8.01
C VAL A 117 19.20 5.66 -6.80
N SER A 118 20.18 6.53 -7.02
CA SER A 118 20.79 7.34 -5.96
C SER A 118 20.46 8.82 -6.13
N VAL A 119 19.85 9.43 -5.11
CA VAL A 119 19.60 10.86 -5.03
C VAL A 119 20.47 11.43 -3.92
N THR A 120 21.51 12.15 -4.34
CA THR A 120 22.58 12.63 -3.45
C THR A 120 22.22 13.95 -2.76
N GLN A 121 21.24 14.68 -3.31
CA GLN A 121 20.70 15.91 -2.75
C GLN A 121 19.19 15.95 -3.02
N GLY A 122 18.43 16.54 -2.10
CA GLY A 122 17.05 16.93 -2.32
C GLY A 122 16.04 15.78 -2.31
N ASN A 123 14.88 16.00 -2.92
CA ASN A 123 13.75 15.07 -2.94
C ASN A 123 13.69 14.25 -4.23
N LEU A 124 13.08 13.07 -4.16
CA LEU A 124 12.72 12.26 -5.32
C LEU A 124 11.20 12.06 -5.38
N SER A 125 10.61 12.36 -6.54
CA SER A 125 9.21 12.08 -6.85
C SER A 125 9.12 11.24 -8.13
N ILE A 126 8.51 10.06 -8.03
CA ILE A 126 8.21 9.18 -9.16
C ILE A 126 6.69 9.11 -9.33
N SER A 127 6.18 9.44 -10.50
CA SER A 127 4.75 9.39 -10.81
C SER A 127 4.48 8.66 -12.10
N GLY A 128 3.76 7.55 -12.01
CA GLY A 128 3.37 6.73 -13.16
C GLY A 128 1.86 6.66 -13.32
N THR A 129 1.36 6.99 -14.51
CA THR A 129 -0.07 6.87 -14.85
C THR A 129 -0.24 5.96 -16.05
N ALA A 130 -1.16 4.99 -15.95
CA ALA A 130 -1.55 4.17 -17.09
C ALA A 130 -3.06 4.23 -17.31
N LYS A 131 -3.48 4.37 -18.56
CA LYS A 131 -4.90 4.30 -18.94
C LYS A 131 -5.22 2.95 -19.52
N ARG A 132 -6.03 2.15 -18.83
CA ARG A 132 -6.47 0.85 -19.34
C ARG A 132 -7.56 1.04 -20.39
N ILE A 133 -7.40 0.38 -21.52
CA ILE A 133 -8.41 0.25 -22.56
C ILE A 133 -8.60 -1.24 -22.89
N ASN A 134 -9.82 -1.62 -23.26
CA ASN A 134 -10.22 -3.00 -23.55
C ASN A 134 -9.96 -3.94 -22.35
N SER A 135 -9.73 -5.23 -22.63
CA SER A 135 -9.53 -6.29 -21.63
C SER A 135 -8.05 -6.52 -21.27
N ALA A 136 -7.19 -5.51 -21.43
CA ALA A 136 -5.75 -5.67 -21.21
C ALA A 136 -5.41 -6.03 -19.76
N ALA A 137 -4.41 -6.89 -19.60
CA ALA A 137 -3.90 -7.37 -18.31
C ALA A 137 -2.65 -6.64 -17.85
N ASN A 138 -2.39 -6.69 -16.55
CA ASN A 138 -1.15 -6.21 -15.92
C ASN A 138 -0.87 -4.72 -16.14
N VAL A 139 -1.92 -3.91 -16.33
CA VAL A 139 -1.79 -2.47 -16.46
C VAL A 139 -1.36 -1.90 -15.10
N THR A 140 -0.26 -1.16 -15.11
CA THR A 140 0.40 -0.70 -13.90
C THR A 140 0.79 0.77 -13.97
N GLY A 141 0.53 1.55 -12.91
CA GLY A 141 0.99 2.94 -12.85
C GLY A 141 2.50 3.01 -12.70
N VAL A 142 3.03 2.48 -11.59
CA VAL A 142 4.46 2.34 -11.32
C VAL A 142 4.78 0.89 -10.96
N VAL A 143 5.82 0.32 -11.58
CA VAL A 143 6.29 -1.04 -11.29
C VAL A 143 7.78 -1.06 -11.02
N SER A 144 8.20 -1.80 -9.98
CA SER A 144 9.62 -2.16 -9.83
C SER A 144 9.96 -3.38 -10.69
N VAL A 145 11.16 -3.38 -11.24
CA VAL A 145 11.73 -4.52 -11.97
C VAL A 145 13.10 -4.86 -11.43
N SER A 146 13.44 -6.14 -11.50
CA SER A 146 14.65 -6.69 -10.84
C SER A 146 14.65 -6.35 -9.34
N ASP A 147 15.81 -6.38 -8.69
CA ASP A 147 15.97 -5.80 -7.36
C ASP A 147 16.07 -4.28 -7.50
N LEU A 148 15.18 -3.56 -6.80
CA LEU A 148 15.15 -2.10 -6.80
C LEU A 148 15.80 -1.58 -5.52
N ASN A 149 16.79 -0.69 -5.65
CA ASN A 149 17.34 0.05 -4.52
C ASN A 149 17.24 1.56 -4.78
N ILE A 150 16.45 2.26 -3.97
CA ILE A 150 16.36 3.72 -4.01
C ILE A 150 16.95 4.29 -2.73
N THR A 151 17.91 5.19 -2.86
CA THR A 151 18.48 5.94 -1.73
C THR A 151 18.37 7.44 -1.97
N VAL A 152 17.64 8.13 -1.10
CA VAL A 152 17.49 9.59 -1.08
C VAL A 152 18.20 10.13 0.16
N SER A 153 19.37 10.73 -0.03
CA SER A 153 20.34 10.94 1.05
C SER A 153 19.91 11.99 2.09
N SER A 154 19.13 13.00 1.67
CA SER A 154 18.79 14.15 2.52
C SER A 154 17.33 14.60 2.45
N GLY A 155 16.49 13.95 1.65
CA GLY A 155 15.13 14.41 1.36
C GLY A 155 14.10 13.29 1.36
N ALA A 156 12.88 13.64 0.95
CA ALA A 156 11.76 12.73 0.90
C ALA A 156 11.73 11.91 -0.40
N LEU A 157 11.24 10.68 -0.29
CA LEU A 157 10.89 9.82 -1.41
C LEU A 157 9.36 9.77 -1.55
N ASN A 158 8.85 10.14 -2.72
CA ASN A 158 7.44 10.02 -3.08
C ASN A 158 7.29 9.12 -4.31
N ILE A 159 6.49 8.06 -4.22
CA ILE A 159 6.17 7.20 -5.38
C ILE A 159 4.66 7.08 -5.50
N THR A 160 4.13 7.48 -6.65
CA THR A 160 2.70 7.44 -6.95
C THR A 160 2.44 6.68 -8.23
N GLY A 161 1.68 5.59 -8.14
CA GLY A 161 1.23 4.83 -9.29
C GLY A 161 -0.28 4.90 -9.45
N LYS A 162 -0.78 5.26 -10.63
CA LYS A 162 -2.21 5.35 -10.92
C LYS A 162 -2.60 4.56 -12.17
N VAL A 163 -3.71 3.84 -12.08
CA VAL A 163 -4.40 3.25 -13.24
C VAL A 163 -5.78 3.85 -13.37
N ASN A 164 -6.10 4.35 -14.56
CA ASN A 164 -7.43 4.82 -14.93
C ASN A 164 -8.12 3.79 -15.83
N ASP A 165 -9.21 3.23 -15.33
CA ASP A 165 -9.96 2.12 -15.93
C ASP A 165 -11.47 2.41 -15.98
N THR A 166 -11.83 3.65 -16.28
CA THR A 166 -13.24 4.10 -16.36
C THR A 166 -13.92 3.77 -17.69
N GLY A 167 -13.16 3.41 -18.73
CA GLY A 167 -13.68 3.18 -20.07
C GLY A 167 -14.06 1.73 -20.41
N ASN A 168 -13.77 0.76 -19.55
CA ASN A 168 -13.94 -0.66 -19.86
C ASN A 168 -15.10 -1.29 -19.10
N ASN A 169 -15.80 -2.22 -19.76
CA ASN A 169 -16.85 -3.00 -19.12
C ASN A 169 -16.27 -3.82 -17.95
N ALA A 170 -16.88 -3.69 -16.77
CA ALA A 170 -16.40 -4.26 -15.52
C ALA A 170 -16.24 -5.80 -15.54
N ASN A 171 -16.87 -6.49 -16.48
CA ASN A 171 -16.85 -7.94 -16.58
C ASN A 171 -15.58 -8.53 -17.23
N ASN A 172 -14.71 -7.71 -17.83
CA ASN A 172 -13.53 -8.15 -18.57
C ASN A 172 -12.19 -7.83 -17.90
N ALA A 173 -12.17 -7.51 -16.60
CA ALA A 173 -10.99 -6.98 -15.94
C ALA A 173 -10.08 -8.06 -15.31
N THR A 174 -8.93 -8.25 -15.93
CA THR A 174 -7.69 -8.83 -15.38
C THR A 174 -7.06 -7.89 -14.34
N THR A 175 -5.97 -8.31 -13.69
CA THR A 175 -5.33 -7.59 -12.56
C THR A 175 -4.62 -6.32 -13.01
N SER A 176 -5.14 -5.15 -12.62
CA SER A 176 -4.47 -3.84 -12.72
C SER A 176 -3.90 -3.44 -11.36
N THR A 177 -2.78 -2.72 -11.33
CA THR A 177 -2.18 -2.25 -10.07
C THR A 177 -1.77 -0.78 -10.17
N GLY A 178 -2.15 0.06 -9.22
CA GLY A 178 -1.65 1.45 -9.19
C GLY A 178 -0.13 1.48 -9.02
N LEU A 179 0.33 1.04 -7.85
CA LEU A 179 1.75 0.93 -7.48
C LEU A 179 2.10 -0.53 -7.18
N LYS A 180 3.11 -1.08 -7.85
CA LYS A 180 3.60 -2.44 -7.62
C LYS A 180 5.09 -2.44 -7.34
N LEU A 181 5.48 -2.77 -6.11
CA LEU A 181 6.88 -2.92 -5.74
C LEU A 181 7.14 -4.35 -5.24
N ALA A 182 8.17 -4.97 -5.79
CA ALA A 182 8.68 -6.27 -5.41
C ALA A 182 10.19 -6.21 -5.24
N ASN A 183 10.72 -6.86 -4.20
CA ASN A 183 12.17 -6.94 -3.92
C ASN A 183 12.82 -5.56 -3.91
N ALA A 184 12.17 -4.61 -3.23
CA ALA A 184 12.59 -3.21 -3.23
C ALA A 184 13.17 -2.83 -1.86
N THR A 185 14.24 -2.03 -1.88
CA THR A 185 14.77 -1.34 -0.70
C THR A 185 14.71 0.16 -0.92
N LEU A 186 14.01 0.87 -0.04
CA LEU A 186 13.78 2.30 -0.14
C LEU A 186 14.33 3.00 1.11
N ASN A 187 15.25 3.95 0.93
CA ASN A 187 15.86 4.71 2.02
C ASN A 187 15.66 6.21 1.79
N ALA A 188 15.09 6.91 2.76
CA ALA A 188 14.89 8.37 2.70
C ALA A 188 14.72 8.98 4.10
N THR A 189 14.56 10.31 4.18
CA THR A 189 14.16 10.95 5.45
C THR A 189 12.70 10.66 5.77
N ASN A 190 11.83 10.74 4.76
CA ASN A 190 10.42 10.36 4.77
C ASN A 190 10.13 9.53 3.51
N VAL A 191 9.24 8.55 3.63
CA VAL A 191 8.79 7.76 2.48
C VAL A 191 7.27 7.82 2.38
N SER A 192 6.78 8.25 1.22
CA SER A 192 5.36 8.31 0.90
C SER A 192 5.09 7.51 -0.38
N LEU A 193 4.32 6.45 -0.26
CA LEU A 193 3.95 5.57 -1.35
C LEU A 193 2.45 5.64 -1.55
N SER A 194 2.00 5.79 -2.80
CA SER A 194 0.58 5.77 -3.11
C SER A 194 0.26 5.00 -4.38
N GLY A 195 -0.81 4.22 -4.32
CA GLY A 195 -1.31 3.45 -5.43
C GLY A 195 -2.81 3.69 -5.62
N GLY A 196 -3.20 4.12 -6.82
CA GLY A 196 -4.59 4.42 -7.14
C GLY A 196 -5.09 3.60 -8.32
N LEU A 197 -6.27 3.01 -8.18
CA LEU A 197 -7.01 2.38 -9.25
C LEU A 197 -8.42 2.97 -9.28
N THR A 198 -8.77 3.60 -10.40
CA THR A 198 -10.11 4.11 -10.65
C THR A 198 -10.80 3.24 -11.68
N GLY A 199 -11.93 2.61 -11.33
CA GLY A 199 -12.62 1.66 -12.21
C GLY A 199 -12.04 0.23 -12.15
N GLY A 200 -12.51 -0.66 -13.03
CA GLY A 200 -12.12 -2.07 -13.04
C GLY A 200 -12.74 -2.91 -11.92
N LYS A 201 -12.75 -4.25 -12.06
CA LYS A 201 -13.41 -5.14 -11.08
C LYS A 201 -12.46 -5.76 -10.04
N ASN A 202 -11.17 -5.96 -10.34
CA ASN A 202 -10.31 -6.81 -9.49
C ASN A 202 -8.85 -6.33 -9.41
N GLY A 203 -8.59 -5.03 -9.39
CA GLY A 203 -7.22 -4.53 -9.27
C GLY A 203 -6.82 -4.13 -7.86
N THR A 204 -5.55 -3.77 -7.68
CA THR A 204 -5.00 -3.34 -6.40
C THR A 204 -4.54 -1.89 -6.47
N GLY A 205 -4.82 -1.09 -5.45
CA GLY A 205 -4.27 0.26 -5.36
C GLY A 205 -2.74 0.20 -5.27
N ALA A 206 -2.22 -0.29 -4.15
CA ALA A 206 -0.78 -0.52 -3.92
C ALA A 206 -0.48 -1.97 -3.52
N SER A 207 0.52 -2.58 -4.14
CA SER A 207 0.98 -3.94 -3.88
C SER A 207 2.47 -3.93 -3.59
N LEU A 208 2.84 -4.28 -2.37
CA LEU A 208 4.23 -4.38 -1.90
C LEU A 208 4.52 -5.82 -1.47
N THR A 209 5.54 -6.43 -2.10
CA THR A 209 6.01 -7.77 -1.77
C THR A 209 7.50 -7.73 -1.47
N ASN A 210 7.91 -8.31 -0.34
CA ASN A 210 9.33 -8.38 0.04
C ASN A 210 10.03 -7.01 -0.08
N THR A 211 9.41 -5.99 0.50
CA THR A 211 9.87 -4.59 0.39
C THR A 211 10.38 -4.12 1.73
N THR A 212 11.56 -3.51 1.73
CA THR A 212 12.19 -2.87 2.90
C THR A 212 12.13 -1.36 2.74
N ILE A 213 11.60 -0.66 3.74
CA ILE A 213 11.46 0.79 3.75
C ILE A 213 12.07 1.35 5.02
N ASN A 214 13.03 2.26 4.87
CA ASN A 214 13.71 2.93 5.97
C ASN A 214 13.51 4.44 5.86
N ALA A 215 12.79 5.01 6.84
CA ALA A 215 12.70 6.44 7.07
C ALA A 215 13.60 6.81 8.26
N THR A 216 14.66 7.56 8.00
CA THR A 216 15.71 7.83 9.01
C THR A 216 15.28 8.78 10.11
N THR A 217 14.42 9.76 9.77
CA THR A 217 14.02 10.84 10.68
C THR A 217 12.52 11.12 10.68
N GLY A 218 11.80 10.65 9.67
CA GLY A 218 10.41 10.97 9.43
C GLY A 218 9.51 9.74 9.34
N ASN A 219 8.37 9.90 8.67
CA ASN A 219 7.32 8.90 8.62
C ASN A 219 7.43 8.00 7.38
N ILE A 220 6.79 6.84 7.48
CA ILE A 220 6.46 5.99 6.33
C ILE A 220 4.94 6.02 6.17
N THR A 221 4.48 6.40 4.98
CA THR A 221 3.07 6.37 4.60
C THR A 221 2.88 5.50 3.37
N LEU A 222 1.97 4.54 3.42
CA LEU A 222 1.55 3.71 2.29
C LEU A 222 0.04 3.80 2.12
N ASN A 223 -0.39 4.42 1.03
CA ASN A 223 -1.80 4.57 0.71
C ASN A 223 -2.16 3.77 -0.53
N GLY A 224 -3.32 3.12 -0.51
CA GLY A 224 -3.83 2.38 -1.65
C GLY A 224 -5.33 2.53 -1.78
N THR A 225 -5.80 2.81 -3.00
CA THR A 225 -7.22 2.94 -3.30
C THR A 225 -7.61 2.12 -4.52
N ALA A 226 -8.64 1.27 -4.38
CA ALA A 226 -9.30 0.59 -5.49
C ALA A 226 -10.80 0.93 -5.49
N THR A 227 -11.22 1.84 -6.38
CA THR A 227 -12.59 2.41 -6.32
C THR A 227 -13.67 1.55 -6.95
N ALA A 228 -13.36 0.34 -7.43
CA ALA A 228 -14.35 -0.53 -8.06
C ALA A 228 -14.02 -2.02 -7.89
N GLY A 229 -15.10 -2.80 -7.75
CA GLY A 229 -15.12 -4.25 -7.61
C GLY A 229 -14.39 -4.80 -6.38
N GLY A 230 -13.95 -6.06 -6.48
CA GLY A 230 -13.44 -6.93 -5.41
C GLY A 230 -12.00 -6.69 -4.95
N GLY A 231 -11.32 -5.72 -5.56
CA GLY A 231 -9.91 -5.42 -5.37
C GLY A 231 -9.51 -4.93 -3.97
N ALA A 232 -8.20 -4.93 -3.70
CA ALA A 232 -7.63 -4.38 -2.48
C ALA A 232 -7.19 -2.92 -2.67
N GLY A 233 -7.35 -2.09 -1.64
CA GLY A 233 -6.65 -0.80 -1.60
C GLY A 233 -5.15 -1.03 -1.48
N VAL A 234 -4.74 -1.72 -0.40
CA VAL A 234 -3.34 -2.11 -0.16
C VAL A 234 -3.24 -3.63 0.00
N SER A 235 -2.23 -4.22 -0.63
CA SER A 235 -1.74 -5.57 -0.36
C SER A 235 -0.26 -5.51 0.03
N LEU A 236 0.04 -5.88 1.26
CA LEU A 236 1.37 -5.88 1.84
C LEU A 236 1.76 -7.31 2.22
N THR A 237 2.78 -7.87 1.57
CA THR A 237 3.27 -9.22 1.84
C THR A 237 4.74 -9.18 2.22
N SER A 238 5.06 -9.62 3.44
CA SER A 238 6.44 -9.60 3.96
C SER A 238 7.08 -8.21 3.87
N GLY A 239 6.35 -7.19 4.31
CA GLY A 239 6.86 -5.81 4.38
C GLY A 239 7.76 -5.60 5.59
N ASN A 240 8.90 -4.92 5.41
CA ASN A 240 9.80 -4.52 6.49
C ASN A 240 9.88 -2.99 6.52
N MET A 241 9.39 -2.36 7.57
CA MET A 241 9.31 -0.91 7.65
C MET A 241 9.93 -0.40 8.95
N THR A 242 10.90 0.50 8.83
CA THR A 242 11.58 1.16 9.96
C THR A 242 11.45 2.66 9.83
N ALA A 243 10.73 3.29 10.74
CA ALA A 243 10.65 4.74 10.90
C ALA A 243 11.28 5.14 12.24
N THR A 244 12.60 5.31 12.26
CA THR A 244 13.44 5.37 13.48
C THR A 244 12.90 6.32 14.55
N SER A 245 12.45 7.50 14.13
CA SER A 245 11.86 8.53 14.99
C SER A 245 10.45 8.93 14.57
N GLY A 246 9.82 8.18 13.66
CA GLY A 246 8.53 8.53 13.08
C GLY A 246 7.44 7.51 13.36
N ASN A 247 6.38 7.60 12.57
CA ASN A 247 5.28 6.65 12.57
C ASN A 247 5.22 5.92 11.23
N ILE A 248 4.60 4.74 11.25
CA ILE A 248 4.22 4.00 10.05
C ILE A 248 2.71 4.06 9.93
N SER A 249 2.20 4.49 8.78
CA SER A 249 0.77 4.45 8.44
C SER A 249 0.55 3.71 7.14
N VAL A 250 -0.31 2.70 7.16
CA VAL A 250 -0.72 1.93 5.99
C VAL A 250 -2.24 1.99 5.87
N THR A 251 -2.74 2.59 4.80
CA THR A 251 -4.18 2.78 4.58
C THR A 251 -4.62 2.16 3.26
N GLY A 252 -5.41 1.09 3.36
CA GLY A 252 -6.08 0.43 2.25
C GLY A 252 -7.55 0.82 2.16
N THR A 253 -7.94 1.40 1.03
CA THR A 253 -9.34 1.75 0.74
C THR A 253 -9.84 1.00 -0.49
N GLY A 254 -10.99 0.36 -0.38
CA GLY A 254 -11.59 -0.36 -1.49
C GLY A 254 -13.10 -0.19 -1.54
N LEU A 255 -13.73 -0.53 -2.66
CA LEU A 255 -15.18 -0.52 -2.77
C LEU A 255 -15.76 -1.83 -2.22
N ASP A 256 -15.75 -2.92 -3.00
CA ASP A 256 -16.28 -4.24 -2.64
C ASP A 256 -15.19 -5.23 -2.23
N SER A 257 -14.20 -4.83 -1.43
CA SER A 257 -12.97 -5.60 -1.22
C SER A 257 -13.20 -7.01 -0.66
N ALA A 258 -13.27 -7.99 -1.57
CA ALA A 258 -13.67 -9.37 -1.27
C ALA A 258 -12.70 -10.03 -0.28
N ASN A 259 -11.42 -9.69 -0.40
CA ASN A 259 -10.33 -10.26 0.40
C ASN A 259 -9.73 -9.28 1.42
N GLY A 260 -10.33 -8.09 1.59
CA GLY A 260 -9.80 -7.02 2.44
C GLY A 260 -9.38 -5.79 1.65
N ALA A 261 -9.84 -4.61 2.07
CA ALA A 261 -9.37 -3.33 1.51
C ALA A 261 -7.92 -3.05 1.92
N LEU A 262 -7.54 -3.49 3.12
CA LEU A 262 -6.15 -3.71 3.53
C LEU A 262 -5.89 -5.21 3.69
N GLN A 263 -4.83 -5.71 3.05
CA GLN A 263 -4.33 -7.07 3.22
C GLN A 263 -2.90 -7.01 3.73
N VAL A 264 -2.63 -7.65 4.86
CA VAL A 264 -1.28 -7.77 5.42
C VAL A 264 -0.96 -9.23 5.68
N ASN A 265 0.01 -9.76 4.94
CA ASN A 265 0.52 -11.11 5.09
C ASN A 265 1.95 -11.06 5.62
N GLY A 266 2.05 -10.99 6.94
CA GLY A 266 3.28 -10.85 7.70
C GLY A 266 4.07 -9.56 7.44
N GLY A 267 5.07 -9.33 8.28
CA GLY A 267 5.97 -8.19 8.18
C GLY A 267 6.65 -7.84 9.50
N ASN A 268 7.64 -6.95 9.41
CA ASN A 268 8.35 -6.40 10.56
C ASN A 268 8.22 -4.87 10.56
N PHE A 269 7.82 -4.31 11.70
CA PHE A 269 7.61 -2.87 11.86
C PHE A 269 8.40 -2.34 13.06
N SER A 270 9.02 -1.18 12.90
CA SER A 270 9.74 -0.48 13.98
C SER A 270 9.48 1.02 13.85
N ALA A 271 8.70 1.58 14.78
CA ALA A 271 8.33 3.00 14.77
C ALA A 271 7.88 3.44 16.17
N GLN A 272 7.55 4.72 16.36
CA GLN A 272 6.84 5.16 17.56
C GLN A 272 5.43 4.53 17.62
N ASN A 273 4.72 4.59 16.50
CA ASN A 273 3.44 3.91 16.31
C ASN A 273 3.35 3.34 14.89
N THR A 274 2.73 2.17 14.78
CA THR A 274 2.34 1.55 13.51
C THR A 274 0.82 1.51 13.44
N VAL A 275 0.25 2.07 12.39
CA VAL A 275 -1.19 2.13 12.15
C VAL A 275 -1.50 1.41 10.83
N LEU A 276 -2.38 0.42 10.88
CA LEU A 276 -2.83 -0.39 9.76
C LEU A 276 -4.35 -0.25 9.61
N GLU A 277 -4.80 0.45 8.57
CA GLU A 277 -6.21 0.78 8.37
C GLU A 277 -6.74 0.22 7.05
N GLY A 278 -7.81 -0.56 7.12
CA GLY A 278 -8.54 -1.06 5.97
C GLY A 278 -9.99 -0.61 5.97
N THR A 279 -10.42 0.06 4.90
CA THR A 279 -11.82 0.51 4.74
C THR A 279 -12.41 -0.01 3.46
N ALA A 280 -13.42 -0.88 3.56
CA ALA A 280 -14.29 -1.22 2.45
C ALA A 280 -15.51 -0.28 2.46
N ASN A 281 -15.56 0.60 1.47
CA ASN A 281 -16.62 1.60 1.32
C ASN A 281 -17.97 0.99 0.92
N ARG A 282 -17.99 -0.30 0.53
CA ARG A 282 -19.19 -1.06 0.27
C ARG A 282 -18.97 -2.55 0.52
N ASN A 283 -19.54 -3.10 1.60
CA ASN A 283 -19.59 -4.55 1.85
C ASN A 283 -18.22 -5.26 1.98
N ASN A 284 -18.26 -6.57 2.16
CA ASN A 284 -17.12 -7.49 2.23
C ASN A 284 -16.19 -7.27 3.44
N VAL A 285 -14.91 -6.98 3.21
CA VAL A 285 -13.88 -7.02 4.26
C VAL A 285 -13.09 -5.71 4.32
N GLY A 286 -13.04 -5.07 5.48
CA GLY A 286 -12.25 -3.85 5.70
C GLY A 286 -10.75 -4.17 5.73
N ALA A 287 -10.33 -5.01 6.67
CA ALA A 287 -8.93 -5.45 6.80
C ALA A 287 -8.81 -6.97 6.99
N ASN A 288 -7.78 -7.57 6.40
CA ASN A 288 -7.47 -8.99 6.48
C ASN A 288 -5.99 -9.21 6.80
N LEU A 289 -5.70 -9.84 7.94
CA LEU A 289 -4.35 -10.07 8.46
C LEU A 289 -4.03 -11.57 8.58
N THR A 290 -2.86 -11.97 8.09
CA THR A 290 -2.35 -13.35 8.19
C THR A 290 -0.84 -13.36 8.42
N GLY A 291 -0.28 -14.51 8.81
CA GLY A 291 1.15 -14.70 8.96
C GLY A 291 1.73 -14.13 10.27
N ASN A 292 3.00 -13.72 10.24
CA ASN A 292 3.71 -13.20 11.42
C ASN A 292 3.91 -11.70 11.29
N ILE A 293 3.31 -10.93 12.19
CA ILE A 293 3.48 -9.47 12.28
C ILE A 293 4.28 -9.17 13.55
N ASN A 294 5.51 -8.69 13.38
CA ASN A 294 6.39 -8.34 14.49
C ASN A 294 6.55 -6.82 14.57
N VAL A 295 6.26 -6.25 15.73
CA VAL A 295 6.51 -4.84 16.03
C VAL A 295 7.60 -4.77 17.08
N THR A 296 8.77 -4.29 16.67
CA THR A 296 9.99 -4.32 17.48
C THR A 296 10.17 -3.08 18.35
N GLN A 297 9.41 -2.03 18.05
CA GLN A 297 9.37 -0.76 18.77
C GLN A 297 7.97 -0.15 18.62
N GLY A 298 7.46 0.45 19.70
CA GLY A 298 6.24 1.24 19.67
C GLY A 298 4.95 0.43 19.73
N ASN A 299 3.83 1.08 19.41
CA ASN A 299 2.50 0.48 19.44
C ASN A 299 2.06 -0.03 18.06
N LEU A 300 1.13 -0.99 18.05
CA LEU A 300 0.40 -1.41 16.86
C LEU A 300 -1.10 -1.14 17.02
N ALA A 301 -1.67 -0.38 16.09
CA ALA A 301 -3.11 -0.20 15.94
C ALA A 301 -3.55 -0.75 14.59
N VAL A 302 -4.57 -1.61 14.59
CA VAL A 302 -5.18 -2.17 13.38
C VAL A 302 -6.67 -1.87 13.39
N THR A 303 -7.17 -1.26 12.32
CA THR A 303 -8.61 -0.99 12.15
C THR A 303 -9.10 -1.56 10.84
N GLY A 304 -10.21 -2.28 10.89
CA GLY A 304 -10.94 -2.73 9.72
C GLY A 304 -12.38 -2.22 9.76
N THR A 305 -12.75 -1.43 8.76
CA THR A 305 -14.06 -0.79 8.65
C THR A 305 -14.78 -1.25 7.40
N VAL A 306 -16.06 -1.58 7.52
CA VAL A 306 -16.96 -1.83 6.39
C VAL A 306 -18.17 -0.92 6.48
N LYS A 307 -18.45 -0.23 5.38
CA LYS A 307 -19.74 0.42 5.15
C LYS A 307 -20.69 -0.58 4.48
N ARG A 308 -21.68 -1.07 5.21
CA ARG A 308 -22.56 -2.15 4.73
C ARG A 308 -23.78 -1.60 3.99
N THR A 309 -24.01 -2.00 2.74
CA THR A 309 -25.13 -1.47 1.93
C THR A 309 -26.23 -2.49 1.62
N ASN A 310 -26.01 -3.77 1.92
CA ASN A 310 -26.98 -4.85 1.79
C ASN A 310 -26.63 -5.96 2.79
N ASP A 311 -27.36 -7.08 2.76
CA ASP A 311 -27.11 -8.21 3.66
C ASP A 311 -25.97 -9.09 3.18
N GLY A 312 -25.12 -9.48 4.13
CA GLY A 312 -24.03 -10.41 3.88
C GLY A 312 -23.13 -10.61 5.10
N PRO A 313 -22.31 -11.68 5.09
CA PRO A 313 -21.43 -12.04 6.19
C PRO A 313 -20.15 -11.19 6.19
N TYR A 314 -20.30 -9.87 6.25
CA TYR A 314 -19.21 -8.92 6.14
C TYR A 314 -18.37 -8.85 7.40
N ARG A 315 -17.10 -8.46 7.22
CA ARG A 315 -16.09 -8.46 8.27
C ARG A 315 -15.38 -7.12 8.33
N GLY A 316 -15.43 -6.43 9.47
CA GLY A 316 -14.67 -5.19 9.66
C GLY A 316 -13.18 -5.51 9.54
N LEU A 317 -12.69 -6.28 10.51
CA LEU A 317 -11.34 -6.81 10.58
C LEU A 317 -11.40 -8.33 10.75
N THR A 318 -10.64 -9.05 9.94
CA THR A 318 -10.49 -10.50 10.04
C THR A 318 -9.03 -10.88 10.15
N ALA A 319 -8.73 -11.86 11.00
CA ALA A 319 -7.42 -12.48 11.06
C ALA A 319 -7.51 -13.98 11.27
N SER A 320 -6.70 -14.72 10.54
CA SER A 320 -6.60 -16.18 10.67
C SER A 320 -5.16 -16.65 10.58
N ASN A 321 -4.80 -17.63 11.42
CA ASN A 321 -3.45 -18.19 11.48
C ASN A 321 -2.40 -17.06 11.61
N LEU A 322 -2.63 -16.16 12.57
CA LEU A 322 -1.88 -14.91 12.73
C LEU A 322 -1.12 -14.95 14.05
N ASN A 323 0.16 -14.59 14.00
CA ASN A 323 0.95 -14.30 15.20
C ASN A 323 1.31 -12.82 15.20
N ILE A 324 0.91 -12.09 16.24
CA ILE A 324 1.34 -10.72 16.49
C ILE A 324 2.22 -10.69 17.74
N SER A 325 3.41 -10.11 17.61
CA SER A 325 4.27 -9.76 18.73
C SER A 325 4.57 -8.27 18.72
N VAL A 326 4.19 -7.55 19.78
CA VAL A 326 4.51 -6.14 19.99
C VAL A 326 5.44 -6.01 21.20
N LYS A 327 6.72 -5.73 20.95
CA LYS A 327 7.74 -5.68 22.00
C LYS A 327 7.67 -4.36 22.76
N GLY A 328 7.26 -4.43 24.03
CA GLY A 328 7.24 -3.30 24.95
C GLY A 328 6.16 -2.25 24.70
N GLY A 329 5.31 -2.44 23.69
CA GLY A 329 4.19 -1.54 23.35
C GLY A 329 2.83 -2.21 23.46
N SER A 330 1.78 -1.45 23.14
CA SER A 330 0.40 -1.92 23.15
C SER A 330 -0.04 -2.43 21.77
N LEU A 331 -0.91 -3.43 21.77
CA LEU A 331 -1.67 -3.87 20.60
C LEU A 331 -3.13 -3.41 20.72
N SER A 332 -3.65 -2.75 19.69
CA SER A 332 -5.06 -2.43 19.53
C SER A 332 -5.58 -2.99 18.20
N MET A 333 -6.66 -3.76 18.22
CA MET A 333 -7.35 -4.25 17.02
C MET A 333 -8.83 -3.90 17.09
N ALA A 334 -9.33 -3.19 16.09
CA ALA A 334 -10.70 -2.71 16.04
C ALA A 334 -11.39 -3.14 14.75
N GLY A 335 -12.56 -3.74 14.89
CA GLY A 335 -13.49 -3.99 13.79
C GLY A 335 -14.70 -3.08 13.87
N CYS A 336 -15.10 -2.49 12.74
CA CYS A 336 -16.27 -1.62 12.68
C CYS A 336 -17.14 -1.95 11.45
N ILE A 337 -18.45 -2.10 11.68
CA ILE A 337 -19.46 -2.21 10.62
C ILE A 337 -20.47 -1.07 10.81
N THR A 338 -20.56 -0.20 9.80
CA THR A 338 -21.46 0.95 9.80
C THR A 338 -22.66 0.75 8.87
N ASN A 339 -23.77 1.47 9.16
CA ASN A 339 -25.08 1.56 8.45
C ASN A 339 -26.26 0.74 9.01
N GLU A 340 -27.47 1.12 8.55
CA GLU A 340 -28.80 0.96 9.17
C GLU A 340 -29.69 -0.20 8.66
N GLN A 341 -29.22 -1.11 7.79
CA GLN A 341 -30.11 -2.16 7.24
C GLN A 341 -30.42 -3.26 8.28
N THR A 342 -31.68 -3.40 8.67
CA THR A 342 -32.14 -4.47 9.57
C THR A 342 -32.74 -5.63 8.76
N SER A 343 -31.95 -6.64 8.40
CA SER A 343 -32.30 -8.08 8.48
C SER A 343 -31.55 -8.95 7.46
N GLY A 344 -30.72 -9.89 7.93
CA GLY A 344 -30.03 -10.85 7.07
C GLY A 344 -28.90 -11.60 7.78
N LEU A 345 -27.98 -12.19 6.99
CA LEU A 345 -26.75 -12.82 7.49
C LEU A 345 -25.98 -11.85 8.39
N LYS A 346 -25.56 -12.34 9.56
CA LYS A 346 -25.00 -11.50 10.63
C LYS A 346 -23.54 -11.14 10.32
N PRO A 347 -23.20 -9.86 10.06
CA PRO A 347 -21.81 -9.44 9.90
C PRO A 347 -21.06 -9.60 11.23
N VAL A 348 -19.74 -9.60 11.17
CA VAL A 348 -18.87 -9.67 12.35
C VAL A 348 -17.87 -8.50 12.32
N ALA A 349 -17.83 -7.65 13.35
CA ALA A 349 -16.92 -6.51 13.31
C ALA A 349 -15.46 -6.96 13.35
N LEU A 350 -15.09 -7.74 14.36
CA LEU A 350 -13.74 -8.30 14.51
C LEU A 350 -13.81 -9.82 14.65
N THR A 351 -13.15 -10.54 13.75
CA THR A 351 -12.99 -12.01 13.85
C THR A 351 -11.53 -12.40 13.96
N LEU A 352 -11.19 -13.17 14.99
CA LEU A 352 -9.88 -13.81 15.15
C LEU A 352 -10.05 -15.33 15.21
N THR A 353 -9.26 -16.06 14.42
CA THR A 353 -9.28 -17.53 14.40
C THR A 353 -7.87 -18.09 14.37
N ASN A 354 -7.52 -18.96 15.32
CA ASN A 354 -6.18 -19.53 15.44
C ASN A 354 -5.10 -18.44 15.49
N THR A 355 -5.25 -17.48 16.40
CA THR A 355 -4.33 -16.35 16.50
C THR A 355 -3.58 -16.34 17.82
N ASN A 356 -2.35 -15.85 17.81
CA ASN A 356 -1.54 -15.62 19.00
C ASN A 356 -1.17 -14.13 19.06
N LEU A 357 -1.61 -13.45 20.12
CA LEU A 357 -1.39 -12.03 20.31
C LEU A 357 -0.54 -11.81 21.56
N SER A 358 0.58 -11.11 21.44
CA SER A 358 1.43 -10.76 22.58
C SER A 358 1.85 -9.30 22.53
N ALA A 359 1.63 -8.59 23.63
CA ALA A 359 1.96 -7.17 23.79
C ALA A 359 2.05 -6.82 25.30
N THR A 360 2.40 -5.57 25.63
CA THR A 360 2.27 -5.04 27.00
C THR A 360 0.81 -5.02 27.42
N ASP A 361 -0.02 -4.32 26.64
CA ASP A 361 -1.48 -4.34 26.72
C ASP A 361 -2.05 -4.91 25.42
N VAL A 362 -3.16 -5.64 25.51
CA VAL A 362 -3.95 -6.06 24.34
C VAL A 362 -5.36 -5.49 24.46
N ARG A 363 -5.78 -4.72 23.45
CA ARG A 363 -7.12 -4.12 23.36
C ARG A 363 -7.79 -4.60 22.08
N LEU A 364 -8.90 -5.30 22.20
CA LEU A 364 -9.71 -5.78 21.08
C LEU A 364 -11.08 -5.11 21.13
N SER A 365 -11.53 -4.54 20.02
CA SER A 365 -12.85 -3.95 19.95
C SER A 365 -13.64 -4.30 18.69
N GLY A 366 -14.96 -4.36 18.85
CA GLY A 366 -15.88 -4.65 17.76
C GLY A 366 -17.17 -3.86 17.86
N ILE A 367 -17.51 -3.09 16.83
CA ILE A 367 -18.75 -2.29 16.77
C ILE A 367 -19.57 -2.71 15.55
N VAL A 368 -20.86 -3.00 15.77
CA VAL A 368 -21.83 -3.24 14.68
C VAL A 368 -23.11 -2.43 14.92
N GLU A 369 -23.36 -1.45 14.05
CA GLU A 369 -24.48 -0.50 14.21
C GLU A 369 -25.86 -1.12 13.88
N SER A 370 -25.93 -2.13 13.02
CA SER A 370 -27.18 -2.73 12.53
C SER A 370 -27.57 -4.07 13.14
N GLY A 371 -26.68 -4.63 13.94
CA GLY A 371 -26.77 -5.99 14.46
C GLY A 371 -25.92 -7.02 13.71
N GLY A 372 -25.49 -8.05 14.45
CA GLY A 372 -24.47 -9.00 14.02
C GLY A 372 -23.70 -9.59 15.20
N THR A 373 -22.40 -9.79 15.03
CA THR A 373 -21.46 -10.10 16.12
C THR A 373 -20.41 -9.00 16.25
N GLY A 374 -20.17 -8.49 17.45
CA GLY A 374 -19.16 -7.44 17.65
C GLY A 374 -17.75 -8.03 17.56
N LEU A 375 -17.43 -8.90 18.50
CA LEU A 375 -16.14 -9.59 18.61
C LEU A 375 -16.35 -11.10 18.63
N SER A 376 -15.69 -11.82 17.72
CA SER A 376 -15.69 -13.28 17.65
C SER A 376 -14.27 -13.82 17.71
N LEU A 377 -13.94 -14.53 18.78
CA LEU A 377 -12.65 -15.15 19.02
C LEU A 377 -12.78 -16.66 19.03
N THR A 378 -12.02 -17.34 18.19
CA THR A 378 -11.96 -18.80 18.15
C THR A 378 -10.51 -19.27 18.21
N ASN A 379 -10.19 -20.09 19.21
CA ASN A 379 -8.84 -20.61 19.44
C ASN A 379 -7.79 -19.46 19.39
N THR A 380 -8.06 -18.40 20.15
CA THR A 380 -7.22 -17.19 20.20
C THR A 380 -6.47 -17.16 21.52
N MET A 381 -5.15 -17.05 21.44
CA MET A 381 -4.28 -16.84 22.59
C MET A 381 -4.00 -15.34 22.73
N ILE A 382 -4.32 -14.78 23.89
CA ILE A 382 -4.02 -13.39 24.25
C ILE A 382 -3.05 -13.41 25.42
N ASN A 383 -1.89 -12.77 25.25
CA ASN A 383 -0.88 -12.62 26.28
C ASN A 383 -0.54 -11.12 26.44
N ALA A 384 -1.28 -10.45 27.33
CA ALA A 384 -0.96 -9.11 27.79
C ALA A 384 0.09 -9.21 28.90
N THR A 385 1.37 -9.18 28.51
CA THR A 385 2.51 -9.63 29.32
C THR A 385 2.60 -8.99 30.71
N THR A 386 2.54 -7.66 30.80
CA THR A 386 2.63 -6.91 32.07
C THR A 386 1.47 -5.94 32.28
N GLY A 387 0.53 -5.90 31.34
CA GLY A 387 -0.57 -4.96 31.29
C GLY A 387 -1.93 -5.66 31.25
N ASN A 388 -2.90 -4.98 30.66
CA ASN A 388 -4.30 -5.42 30.65
C ASN A 388 -4.66 -6.13 29.34
N ALA A 389 -5.55 -7.10 29.44
CA ALA A 389 -6.31 -7.62 28.31
C ALA A 389 -7.73 -7.04 28.34
N THR A 390 -8.09 -6.21 27.37
CA THR A 390 -9.41 -5.58 27.28
C THR A 390 -10.13 -6.01 26.00
N LEU A 391 -11.28 -6.64 26.15
CA LEU A 391 -12.15 -7.05 25.05
C LEU A 391 -13.46 -6.27 25.18
N SER A 392 -13.79 -5.45 24.18
CA SER A 392 -14.97 -4.59 24.22
C SER A 392 -15.78 -4.71 22.94
N ALA A 393 -17.07 -5.02 23.04
CA ALA A 393 -17.93 -5.12 21.89
C ALA A 393 -19.28 -4.45 22.12
N THR A 394 -19.75 -3.72 21.11
CA THR A 394 -21.06 -3.06 21.12
C THR A 394 -21.81 -3.41 19.85
N VAL A 395 -23.02 -3.95 20.00
CA VAL A 395 -23.89 -4.27 18.87
C VAL A 395 -25.31 -3.76 19.13
N ALA A 396 -25.99 -3.30 18.08
CA ALA A 396 -27.40 -2.92 18.20
C ALA A 396 -28.30 -4.14 18.51
N ASN A 397 -28.04 -5.29 17.85
CA ASN A 397 -28.73 -6.56 18.09
C ASN A 397 -27.79 -7.74 17.78
N GLY A 398 -27.84 -8.81 18.57
CA GLY A 398 -27.07 -10.03 18.36
C GLY A 398 -26.02 -10.24 19.45
N SER A 399 -24.96 -10.98 19.14
CA SER A 399 -23.96 -11.36 20.14
C SER A 399 -22.85 -10.33 20.20
N ALA A 400 -22.68 -9.63 21.32
CA ALA A 400 -21.65 -8.59 21.38
C ALA A 400 -20.25 -9.23 21.42
N LEU A 401 -19.96 -10.02 22.45
CA LEU A 401 -18.67 -10.67 22.68
C LEU A 401 -18.82 -12.20 22.72
N VAL A 402 -18.17 -12.90 21.79
CA VAL A 402 -18.12 -14.36 21.72
C VAL A 402 -16.68 -14.84 21.76
N VAL A 403 -16.34 -15.65 22.76
CA VAL A 403 -15.01 -16.26 22.92
C VAL A 403 -15.16 -17.78 23.04
N SER A 404 -14.45 -18.51 22.18
CA SER A 404 -14.53 -19.96 22.06
C SER A 404 -13.14 -20.58 21.94
N GLY A 405 -12.73 -21.37 22.94
CA GLY A 405 -11.37 -21.90 23.01
C GLY A 405 -10.34 -20.82 23.36
N GLY A 406 -9.06 -21.22 23.36
CA GLY A 406 -7.93 -20.31 23.60
C GLY A 406 -7.70 -19.95 25.07
N ASN A 407 -6.68 -19.14 25.30
CA ASN A 407 -6.29 -18.67 26.64
C ASN A 407 -6.13 -17.15 26.63
N ILE A 408 -6.56 -16.49 27.70
CA ILE A 408 -6.33 -15.06 27.93
C ILE A 408 -5.51 -14.93 29.21
N THR A 409 -4.30 -14.41 29.09
CA THR A 409 -3.42 -14.11 30.22
C THR A 409 -3.14 -12.63 30.25
N ALA A 410 -3.25 -12.02 31.42
CA ALA A 410 -2.90 -10.62 31.65
C ALA A 410 -2.00 -10.48 32.87
N GLY A 411 -0.98 -9.62 32.79
CA GLY A 411 -0.15 -9.28 33.94
C GLY A 411 -0.88 -8.41 34.98
N LYS A 412 -2.05 -7.86 34.61
CA LYS A 412 -2.94 -7.07 35.46
C LYS A 412 -4.39 -7.54 35.27
N ASP A 413 -5.24 -6.73 34.64
CA ASP A 413 -6.68 -6.98 34.57
C ASP A 413 -7.08 -7.63 33.24
N ILE A 414 -8.09 -8.51 33.33
CA ILE A 414 -8.86 -8.98 32.19
C ILE A 414 -10.24 -8.31 32.26
N SER A 415 -10.54 -7.44 31.29
CA SER A 415 -11.81 -6.72 31.18
C SER A 415 -12.62 -7.23 29.99
N LEU A 416 -13.84 -7.70 30.23
CA LEU A 416 -14.76 -8.20 29.20
C LEU A 416 -16.04 -7.37 29.19
N ASN A 417 -16.21 -6.52 28.19
CA ASN A 417 -17.36 -5.64 28.05
C ASN A 417 -18.14 -5.98 26.78
N GLY A 418 -19.33 -6.58 26.94
CA GLY A 418 -20.21 -6.92 25.83
C GLY A 418 -21.57 -6.28 25.97
N THR A 419 -21.89 -5.33 25.09
CA THR A 419 -23.15 -4.57 25.11
C THR A 419 -23.99 -4.93 23.89
N ALA A 420 -25.15 -5.53 24.10
CA ALA A 420 -26.20 -5.70 23.09
C ALA A 420 -27.36 -4.76 23.45
N THR A 421 -27.60 -3.74 22.62
CA THR A 421 -28.57 -2.67 22.94
C THR A 421 -30.03 -3.13 22.83
N ALA A 422 -30.33 -4.13 21.99
CA ALA A 422 -31.66 -4.70 21.81
C ALA A 422 -31.59 -6.18 21.35
N GLY A 423 -32.72 -6.90 21.47
CA GLY A 423 -32.89 -8.26 20.96
C GLY A 423 -32.50 -9.39 21.93
N THR A 424 -32.50 -10.64 21.44
CA THR A 424 -32.28 -11.88 22.22
C THR A 424 -30.83 -12.36 22.27
N GLY A 425 -29.86 -11.51 21.91
CA GLY A 425 -28.45 -11.88 21.86
C GLY A 425 -27.75 -11.87 23.23
N SER A 426 -26.54 -12.45 23.28
CA SER A 426 -25.70 -12.46 24.48
C SER A 426 -24.78 -11.23 24.53
N GLY A 427 -24.68 -10.58 25.68
CA GLY A 427 -23.63 -9.58 25.92
C GLY A 427 -22.25 -10.22 25.87
N VAL A 428 -21.98 -11.18 26.76
CA VAL A 428 -20.73 -11.96 26.79
C VAL A 428 -21.05 -13.45 26.76
N SER A 429 -20.40 -14.20 25.88
CA SER A 429 -20.48 -15.65 25.77
C SER A 429 -19.08 -16.25 25.74
N LEU A 430 -18.80 -17.17 26.67
CA LEU A 430 -17.49 -17.80 26.87
C LEU A 430 -17.67 -19.32 26.84
N SER A 431 -16.83 -20.01 26.07
CA SER A 431 -16.85 -21.48 26.01
C SER A 431 -15.44 -22.03 25.82
N GLY A 432 -14.99 -22.90 26.72
CA GLY A 432 -13.67 -23.56 26.60
C GLY A 432 -12.47 -22.61 26.64
N THR A 433 -12.61 -21.43 27.27
CA THR A 433 -11.54 -20.43 27.40
C THR A 433 -10.99 -20.42 28.82
N ASN A 434 -9.66 -20.47 28.96
CA ASN A 434 -9.02 -20.25 30.26
C ASN A 434 -8.59 -18.78 30.39
N MET A 435 -8.77 -18.21 31.58
CA MET A 435 -8.39 -16.84 31.90
C MET A 435 -7.56 -16.84 33.18
N THR A 436 -6.37 -16.23 33.15
CA THR A 436 -5.40 -16.24 34.24
C THR A 436 -4.75 -14.89 34.44
#